data_AF-A0A0M2RTA0-F1
#
_entry.id   AF-A0A0M2RTA0-F1
#
_cell.length_a   1.000
_cell.length_b   1.000
_cell.length_c   1.000
_cell.angle_alpha   90.00
_cell.angle_beta   90.00
_cell.angle_gamma   90.00
#
_symmetry.space_group_name_H-M   'P 1'
#
loop_
_entity.id
_entity.type
_entity.pdbx_description
1 polymer ?
#
loop_
_entity_poly.entity_id
_entity_poly.type
_entity_poly.pdbx_seq_one_letter_code
_entity_poly.pdbx_strand_id
1 'polypeptide(L)'
;MVAGLKYFAFYDQLGFQAGRSTWARDLERFRGADKDSVVAYLRAGTPLVVVPGTVGDPIGGSGILVPGGGSVLTDGVWAWPLIAAELVDMYDIAVPESFRDRMTTVDFVPPRLSEEEVRQVFSAAGGSLKVSADADSSGFEVEPALMILDLRVRQQGAVLCTARAVGGPVDRGQDLWTGAGVRRWRVAGITRRAEELSHLPDGETARVTLEGADPEDVTVGALLRAVPRRQ
;
A
#
# COMPACT_ATOMS: atom_id res chain seq x y z
N MET A 1 22.91 -9.46 18.48
CA MET A 1 21.43 -9.52 18.45
C MET A 1 20.96 -8.41 17.53
N VAL A 2 20.36 -8.73 16.39
CA VAL A 2 19.77 -7.72 15.51
C VAL A 2 18.44 -7.32 16.15
N ALA A 3 18.34 -6.09 16.65
CA ALA A 3 17.09 -5.56 17.19
C ALA A 3 16.04 -5.52 16.06
N GLY A 4 14.78 -5.82 16.36
CA GLY A 4 13.70 -5.84 15.35
C GLY A 4 13.61 -4.51 14.60
N LEU A 5 13.49 -4.58 13.28
CA LEU A 5 13.36 -3.43 12.39
C LEU A 5 12.14 -2.60 12.79
N LYS A 6 12.36 -1.31 13.08
CA LYS A 6 11.28 -0.35 13.32
C LYS A 6 10.75 0.15 11.98
N TYR A 7 9.45 0.32 11.85
CA TYR A 7 8.86 0.75 10.59
C TYR A 7 8.25 2.14 10.74
N PHE A 8 8.68 3.06 9.88
CA PHE A 8 8.08 4.37 9.70
C PHE A 8 7.26 4.32 8.41
N ALA A 9 5.93 4.40 8.56
CA ALA A 9 4.90 4.50 7.52
C ALA A 9 4.43 3.24 6.78
N PHE A 10 3.28 2.66 7.19
CA PHE A 10 1.98 3.00 6.60
C PHE A 10 0.82 2.54 7.50
N TYR A 11 -0.22 3.37 7.50
CA TYR A 11 -1.54 3.21 8.10
C TYR A 11 -1.73 3.62 9.59
N ASP A 12 -1.49 2.79 10.60
CA ASP A 12 -2.01 3.10 11.94
C ASP A 12 -1.39 4.32 12.66
N GLN A 13 -0.11 4.66 12.41
CA GLN A 13 0.57 5.75 13.12
C GLN A 13 0.40 7.14 12.48
N LEU A 14 -0.01 7.19 11.21
CA LEU A 14 -0.34 8.43 10.49
C LEU A 14 -1.86 8.64 10.36
N GLY A 15 -2.66 7.78 11.00
CA GLY A 15 -4.13 7.84 10.95
C GLY A 15 -4.73 7.50 9.59
N PHE A 16 -3.94 7.01 8.64
CA PHE A 16 -4.44 6.51 7.37
C PHE A 16 -4.88 5.06 7.58
N GLN A 17 -6.04 4.66 7.10
CA GLN A 17 -6.31 3.24 6.86
C GLN A 17 -6.67 3.16 5.39
N ALA A 18 -6.33 2.08 4.70
CA ALA A 18 -6.90 1.85 3.37
C ALA A 18 -8.44 1.93 3.53
N GLY A 19 -9.09 2.94 2.95
CA GLY A 19 -10.52 3.23 3.20
C GLY A 19 -10.84 4.46 4.07
N ARG A 20 -9.86 5.14 4.67
CA ARG A 20 -10.05 6.41 5.40
C ARG A 20 -9.12 7.48 4.85
N SER A 21 -9.70 8.56 4.33
CA SER A 21 -8.99 9.78 4.02
C SER A 21 -8.61 10.49 5.32
N THR A 22 -7.32 10.69 5.55
CA THR A 22 -6.81 11.60 6.57
C THR A 22 -6.42 12.88 5.85
N TRP A 23 -7.03 14.01 6.22
CA TRP A 23 -6.70 15.27 5.57
C TRP A 23 -5.37 15.79 6.11
N ALA A 24 -4.58 16.50 5.31
CA ALA A 24 -3.31 17.08 5.74
C ALA A 24 -3.41 17.88 7.06
N ARG A 25 -4.57 18.52 7.28
CA ARG A 25 -4.88 19.29 8.49
C ARG A 25 -4.99 18.46 9.78
N ASP A 26 -5.26 17.16 9.66
CA ASP A 26 -5.43 16.24 10.77
C ASP A 26 -4.11 15.57 11.18
N LEU A 27 -3.03 15.81 10.41
CA LEU A 27 -1.70 15.30 10.69
C LEU A 27 -0.92 16.24 11.59
N GLU A 28 -0.11 15.66 12.47
CA GLU A 28 0.84 16.44 13.25
C GLU A 28 1.85 17.08 12.31
N ARG A 29 2.00 18.40 12.45
CA ARG A 29 2.96 19.16 11.64
C ARG A 29 4.36 19.06 12.20
N PHE A 30 5.33 19.00 11.30
CA PHE A 30 6.75 19.05 11.56
C PHE A 30 7.09 20.35 12.27
N ARG A 31 7.83 20.22 13.38
CA ARG A 31 8.32 21.34 14.19
C ARG A 31 9.82 21.18 14.38
N GLY A 32 10.59 21.95 13.64
CA GLY A 32 12.05 21.90 13.67
C GLY A 32 12.68 22.66 12.51
N ALA A 33 13.87 23.21 12.72
CA ALA A 33 14.66 23.87 11.67
C ALA A 33 15.43 22.88 10.78
N ASP A 34 15.42 21.60 11.13
CA ASP A 34 16.12 20.48 10.50
C ASP A 34 15.27 19.74 9.45
N LYS A 35 14.15 20.32 9.01
CA LYS A 35 13.25 19.69 8.03
C LYS A 35 14.01 19.24 6.78
N ASP A 36 14.83 20.11 6.20
CA ASP A 36 15.59 19.81 4.98
C ASP A 36 16.56 18.63 5.20
N SER A 37 17.18 18.56 6.37
CA SER A 37 18.05 17.44 6.76
C SER A 37 17.27 16.14 6.92
N VAL A 38 16.07 16.19 7.49
CA VAL A 38 15.17 15.02 7.60
C VAL A 38 14.74 14.54 6.22
N VAL A 39 14.33 15.44 5.33
CA VAL A 39 13.94 15.08 3.96
C VAL A 39 15.12 14.46 3.22
N ALA A 40 16.31 15.05 3.33
CA ALA A 40 17.53 14.51 2.74
C ALA A 40 17.87 13.11 3.28
N TYR A 41 17.73 12.90 4.60
CA TYR A 41 17.92 11.60 5.24
C TYR A 41 16.98 10.54 4.65
N LEU A 42 15.70 10.85 4.55
CA LEU A 42 14.67 9.94 4.05
C LEU A 42 14.93 9.54 2.59
N ARG A 43 15.36 10.48 1.74
CA ARG A 43 15.70 10.22 0.33
C ARG A 43 16.99 9.40 0.18
N ALA A 44 17.92 9.52 1.13
CA ALA A 44 19.24 8.87 1.07
C ALA A 44 19.28 7.45 1.68
N GLY A 45 18.15 6.94 2.18
CA GLY A 45 18.07 5.58 2.74
C GLY A 45 18.50 4.49 1.76
N THR A 46 19.04 3.39 2.28
CA THR A 46 19.44 2.24 1.46
C THR A 46 18.18 1.49 0.99
N PRO A 47 18.02 1.17 -0.31
CA PRO A 47 16.88 0.38 -0.78
C PRO A 47 16.84 -1.00 -0.13
N LEU A 48 15.72 -1.32 0.50
CA LEU A 48 15.43 -2.62 1.10
C LEU A 48 14.47 -3.44 0.22
N VAL A 49 13.46 -2.79 -0.37
CA VAL A 49 12.54 -3.36 -1.35
C VAL A 49 12.37 -2.38 -2.48
N VAL A 50 12.48 -2.84 -3.72
CA VAL A 50 12.25 -2.01 -4.91
C VAL A 50 10.94 -2.45 -5.55
N VAL A 51 10.01 -1.51 -5.67
CA VAL A 51 8.70 -1.74 -6.27
C VAL A 51 8.60 -0.92 -7.55
N PRO A 52 8.39 -1.55 -8.71
CA PRO A 52 8.11 -0.82 -9.95
C PRO A 52 6.71 -0.21 -9.89
N GLY A 53 6.52 0.94 -10.54
CA GLY A 53 5.24 1.63 -10.59
C GLY A 53 5.32 3.03 -10.01
N THR A 54 4.16 3.66 -9.82
CA THR A 54 4.05 5.04 -9.32
C THR A 54 3.04 5.05 -8.19
N VAL A 55 3.34 5.79 -7.13
CA VAL A 55 2.42 6.00 -6.01
C VAL A 55 1.94 7.44 -6.03
N GLY A 56 0.62 7.61 -6.05
CA GLY A 56 -0.03 8.90 -5.90
C GLY A 56 0.01 9.42 -4.47
N ASP A 57 -0.43 10.65 -4.29
CA ASP A 57 -0.48 11.35 -3.01
C ASP A 57 -1.55 10.79 -2.05
N PRO A 58 -1.15 10.09 -0.95
CA PRO A 58 -2.08 9.51 0.01
C PRO A 58 -2.98 10.52 0.72
N ILE A 59 -2.53 11.77 0.83
CA ILE A 59 -3.21 12.82 1.61
C ILE A 59 -4.25 13.54 0.76
N GLY A 60 -4.07 13.51 -0.56
CA GLY A 60 -4.90 14.22 -1.53
C GLY A 60 -4.64 15.72 -1.54
N GLY A 61 -4.72 16.32 -2.73
CA GLY A 61 -4.65 17.77 -2.92
C GLY A 61 -3.46 18.26 -3.75
N SER A 62 -2.35 17.51 -3.80
CA SER A 62 -1.19 17.91 -4.63
C SER A 62 -1.18 17.29 -6.02
N GLY A 63 -1.79 16.11 -6.18
CA GLY A 63 -1.74 15.34 -7.43
C GLY A 63 -0.35 14.78 -7.75
N ILE A 64 0.57 14.73 -6.77
CA ILE A 64 1.89 14.16 -7.02
C ILE A 64 1.82 12.67 -7.34
N LEU A 65 2.77 12.26 -8.15
CA LEU A 65 3.00 10.90 -8.59
C LEU A 65 4.48 10.60 -8.36
N VAL A 66 4.78 9.69 -7.45
CA VAL A 66 6.15 9.33 -7.06
C VAL A 66 6.55 8.01 -7.73
N PRO A 67 7.46 8.03 -8.72
CA PRO A 67 8.00 6.82 -9.30
C PRO A 67 8.70 5.98 -8.23
N GLY A 68 8.34 4.70 -8.16
CA GLY A 68 8.83 3.78 -7.15
C GLY A 68 8.42 4.15 -5.72
N GLY A 69 7.39 4.99 -5.52
CA GLY A 69 6.99 5.47 -4.19
C GLY A 69 6.60 4.38 -3.19
N GLY A 70 6.23 3.19 -3.68
CA GLY A 70 5.97 1.99 -2.87
C GLY A 70 7.23 1.21 -2.48
N SER A 71 8.41 1.60 -2.99
CA SER A 71 9.70 1.05 -2.58
C SER A 71 9.97 1.37 -1.12
N VAL A 72 10.68 0.48 -0.44
CA VAL A 72 11.04 0.63 0.97
C VAL A 72 12.54 0.91 1.07
N LEU A 73 12.89 1.95 1.81
CA LEU A 73 14.24 2.35 2.17
C LEU A 73 14.52 2.02 3.64
N THR A 74 15.79 1.94 4.03
CA THR A 74 16.21 1.69 5.41
C THR A 74 17.56 2.32 5.76
N ASP A 75 17.77 2.58 7.05
CA ASP A 75 19.08 2.91 7.66
C ASP A 75 19.66 1.74 8.49
N GLY A 76 19.04 0.56 8.41
CA GLY A 76 19.37 -0.64 9.17
C GLY A 76 18.67 -0.78 10.53
N VAL A 77 18.01 0.28 11.02
CA VAL A 77 17.23 0.29 12.27
C VAL A 77 15.77 0.61 12.00
N TRP A 78 15.53 1.54 11.09
CA TRP A 78 14.23 1.96 10.59
C TRP A 78 14.09 1.61 9.13
N ALA A 79 12.87 1.31 8.71
CA ALA A 79 12.51 1.22 7.31
C ALA A 79 11.28 2.09 7.01
N TRP A 80 11.20 2.63 5.80
CA TRP A 80 10.15 3.56 5.40
C TRP A 80 9.89 3.54 3.89
N PRO A 81 8.67 3.90 3.44
CA PRO A 81 8.37 4.01 2.03
C PRO A 81 9.08 5.21 1.43
N LEU A 82 9.49 5.09 0.17
CA LEU A 82 10.18 6.13 -0.58
C LEU A 82 9.38 7.43 -0.62
N ILE A 83 8.04 7.33 -0.74
CA ILE A 83 7.16 8.51 -0.74
C ILE A 83 7.22 9.33 0.56
N ALA A 84 7.67 8.77 1.69
CA ALA A 84 7.67 9.47 2.97
C ALA A 84 8.42 10.81 2.94
N ALA A 85 9.53 10.88 2.18
CA ALA A 85 10.28 12.13 2.01
C ALA A 85 9.40 13.23 1.39
N GLU A 86 8.65 12.90 0.35
CA GLU A 86 7.78 13.84 -0.36
C GLU A 86 6.64 14.31 0.52
N LEU A 87 6.10 13.43 1.39
CA LEU A 87 5.04 13.81 2.31
C LEU A 87 5.53 14.76 3.41
N VAL A 88 6.74 14.54 3.95
CA VAL A 88 7.36 15.47 4.91
C VAL A 88 7.67 16.80 4.23
N ASP A 89 8.20 16.77 3.01
CA ASP A 89 8.59 17.96 2.25
C ASP A 89 7.38 18.84 1.91
N MET A 90 6.32 18.25 1.36
CA MET A 90 5.15 19.01 0.90
C MET A 90 4.19 19.41 2.02
N TYR A 91 3.94 18.51 2.97
CA TYR A 91 2.86 18.66 3.95
C TYR A 91 3.34 19.00 5.35
N ASP A 92 4.66 19.17 5.53
CA ASP A 92 5.28 19.34 6.83
C ASP A 92 4.81 18.24 7.79
N ILE A 93 4.85 16.97 7.42
CA ILE A 93 4.42 15.90 8.33
C ILE A 93 5.50 15.64 9.37
N ALA A 94 5.11 15.56 10.64
CA ALA A 94 6.03 15.20 11.71
C ALA A 94 6.50 13.73 11.56
N VAL A 95 7.80 13.51 11.76
CA VAL A 95 8.35 12.17 11.95
C VAL A 95 8.31 11.80 13.44
N PRO A 96 8.14 10.51 13.80
CA PRO A 96 8.18 10.09 15.20
C PRO A 96 9.45 10.57 15.89
N GLU A 97 9.33 11.07 17.13
CA GLU A 97 10.47 11.61 17.89
C GLU A 97 11.62 10.61 17.99
N SER A 98 11.31 9.34 18.30
CA SER A 98 12.33 8.27 18.34
C SER A 98 13.03 7.99 16.99
N PHE A 99 12.40 8.33 15.86
CA PHE A 99 13.04 8.24 14.55
C PHE A 99 13.91 9.48 14.29
N ARG A 100 13.46 10.66 14.68
CA ARG A 100 14.27 11.90 14.64
C ARG A 100 15.50 11.82 15.53
N ASP A 101 15.37 11.24 16.73
CA ASP A 101 16.51 10.98 17.63
C ASP A 101 17.54 10.10 16.93
N ARG A 102 17.08 9.06 16.23
CA ARG A 102 17.95 8.22 15.42
C ARG A 102 18.67 9.02 14.34
N MET A 103 17.95 9.84 13.56
CA MET A 103 18.56 10.69 12.53
C MET A 103 19.62 11.63 13.12
N THR A 104 19.34 12.21 14.28
CA THR A 104 20.26 13.10 15.00
C THR A 104 21.53 12.36 15.43
N THR A 105 21.43 11.10 15.86
CA THR A 105 22.62 10.30 16.25
C THR A 105 23.58 10.00 15.11
N VAL A 106 23.14 10.16 13.86
CA VAL A 106 23.93 9.92 12.65
C VAL A 106 24.09 11.19 11.81
N ASP A 107 23.94 12.36 12.43
CA ASP A 107 24.08 13.68 11.80
C ASP A 107 23.25 13.83 10.51
N PHE A 108 22.05 13.24 10.49
CA PHE A 108 21.15 13.22 9.33
C PHE A 108 21.77 12.65 8.05
N VAL A 109 22.75 11.75 8.18
CA VAL A 109 23.28 10.95 7.08
C VAL A 109 23.03 9.47 7.36
N PRO A 110 22.14 8.80 6.59
CA PRO A 110 21.86 7.39 6.83
C PRO A 110 23.12 6.55 6.54
N PRO A 111 23.44 5.55 7.38
CA PRO A 111 24.52 4.62 7.11
C PRO A 111 24.29 3.88 5.79
N ARG A 112 25.37 3.72 5.01
CA ARG A 112 25.34 2.84 3.82
C ARG A 112 25.48 1.40 4.28
N LEU A 113 24.47 0.59 3.97
CA LEU A 113 24.50 -0.83 4.26
C LEU A 113 25.14 -1.59 3.10
N SER A 114 25.96 -2.58 3.42
CA SER A 114 26.42 -3.61 2.48
C SER A 114 25.28 -4.53 2.08
N GLU A 115 25.44 -5.26 0.98
CA GLU A 115 24.43 -6.22 0.51
C GLU A 115 24.09 -7.29 1.56
N GLU A 116 25.09 -7.73 2.33
CA GLU A 116 24.90 -8.68 3.42
C GLU A 116 24.09 -8.08 4.59
N GLU A 117 24.36 -6.83 4.96
CA GLU A 117 23.58 -6.12 5.98
C GLU A 117 22.14 -5.91 5.52
N VAL A 118 21.92 -5.54 4.24
CA VAL A 118 20.56 -5.43 3.66
C VAL A 118 19.82 -6.76 3.73
N ARG A 119 20.49 -7.87 3.37
CA ARG A 119 19.91 -9.22 3.45
C ARG A 119 19.56 -9.61 4.89
N GLN A 120 20.41 -9.27 5.85
CA GLN A 120 20.15 -9.51 7.28
C GLN A 120 18.98 -8.69 7.78
N VAL A 121 18.91 -7.40 7.43
CA VAL A 121 17.79 -6.52 7.77
C VAL A 121 16.48 -7.04 7.18
N PHE A 122 16.49 -7.43 5.90
CA PHE A 122 15.32 -8.00 5.22
C PHE A 122 14.84 -9.30 5.88
N SER A 123 15.78 -10.21 6.20
CA SER A 123 15.49 -11.48 6.87
C SER A 123 14.93 -11.27 8.28
N ALA A 124 15.53 -10.35 9.06
CA ALA A 124 15.10 -10.01 10.40
C ALA A 124 13.71 -9.32 10.43
N ALA A 125 13.31 -8.68 9.34
CA ALA A 125 12.01 -8.06 9.18
C ALA A 125 10.86 -9.05 8.90
N GLY A 126 11.13 -10.37 8.90
CA GLY A 126 10.20 -11.48 8.65
C GLY A 126 8.71 -11.15 8.78
N GLY A 127 8.02 -11.02 7.64
CA GLY A 127 6.57 -10.79 7.54
C GLY A 127 6.04 -9.44 8.02
N SER A 128 6.89 -8.58 8.60
CA SER A 128 6.49 -7.27 9.15
C SER A 128 6.58 -6.12 8.13
N LEU A 129 7.35 -6.32 7.05
CA LEU A 129 7.38 -5.40 5.91
C LEU A 129 6.07 -5.50 5.12
N LYS A 130 5.21 -4.50 5.30
CA LYS A 130 4.00 -4.32 4.48
C LYS A 130 4.34 -3.41 3.31
N VAL A 131 4.44 -4.00 2.12
CA VAL A 131 4.63 -3.26 0.87
C VAL A 131 3.23 -3.04 0.27
N SER A 132 2.80 -1.78 0.17
CA SER A 132 1.54 -1.44 -0.51
C SER A 132 1.82 -1.40 -2.01
N ALA A 133 1.35 -2.41 -2.73
CA ALA A 133 1.48 -2.47 -4.20
C ALA A 133 0.58 -1.47 -4.93
N ASP A 134 -0.43 -0.91 -4.24
CA ASP A 134 -1.36 0.03 -4.83
C ASP A 134 -1.53 1.22 -3.88
N ALA A 135 -1.06 2.38 -4.34
CA ALA A 135 -1.43 3.66 -3.76
C ALA A 135 -1.71 4.63 -4.91
N ASP A 136 -2.74 4.29 -5.69
CA ASP A 136 -3.49 5.30 -6.41
C ASP A 136 -4.33 6.03 -5.36
N SER A 137 -3.79 7.14 -4.90
CA SER A 137 -4.37 7.94 -3.84
C SER A 137 -4.52 9.38 -4.30
N SER A 138 -5.78 9.77 -4.37
CA SER A 138 -6.24 11.15 -4.33
C SER A 138 -7.75 11.08 -4.07
N GLY A 139 -8.24 11.72 -3.00
CA GLY A 139 -9.58 12.33 -2.90
C GLY A 139 -10.88 11.60 -3.28
N PHE A 140 -10.92 10.28 -3.53
CA PHE A 140 -12.15 9.58 -3.94
C PHE A 140 -12.83 8.85 -2.78
N GLU A 141 -14.17 8.83 -2.78
CA GLU A 141 -14.89 7.69 -2.19
C GLU A 141 -14.18 6.42 -2.69
N VAL A 142 -13.65 5.61 -1.77
CA VAL A 142 -12.92 4.42 -2.19
C VAL A 142 -13.93 3.55 -2.92
N GLU A 143 -13.74 3.39 -4.23
CA GLU A 143 -14.59 2.49 -5.00
C GLU A 143 -14.41 1.08 -4.41
N PRO A 144 -15.50 0.34 -4.12
CA PRO A 144 -15.40 -1.01 -3.61
C PRO A 144 -14.42 -1.84 -4.44
N ALA A 145 -13.45 -2.46 -3.80
CA ALA A 145 -12.40 -3.19 -4.48
C ALA A 145 -12.24 -4.61 -3.93
N LEU A 146 -11.75 -5.52 -4.76
CA LEU A 146 -11.34 -6.87 -4.36
C LEU A 146 -9.83 -6.99 -4.38
N MET A 147 -9.25 -7.27 -3.20
CA MET A 147 -7.86 -7.64 -3.07
C MET A 147 -7.72 -9.15 -3.14
N ILE A 148 -6.94 -9.65 -4.11
CA ILE A 148 -6.76 -11.08 -4.33
C ILE A 148 -5.74 -11.66 -3.35
N LEU A 149 -6.15 -12.66 -2.58
CA LEU A 149 -5.34 -13.33 -1.57
C LEU A 149 -4.80 -14.69 -2.03
N ASP A 150 -5.55 -15.39 -2.87
CA ASP A 150 -5.20 -16.71 -3.40
C ASP A 150 -5.93 -16.96 -4.73
N LEU A 151 -5.36 -17.79 -5.62
CA LEU A 151 -5.88 -18.05 -6.96
C LEU A 151 -6.01 -19.55 -7.24
N ARG A 152 -7.17 -19.95 -7.75
CA ARG A 152 -7.46 -21.29 -8.25
C ARG A 152 -8.13 -21.21 -9.60
N VAL A 153 -7.47 -21.75 -10.62
CA VAL A 153 -7.98 -21.74 -12.00
C VAL A 153 -9.05 -22.81 -12.17
N ARG A 154 -10.19 -22.46 -12.79
CA ARG A 154 -11.15 -23.44 -13.30
C ARG A 154 -11.08 -23.52 -14.82
N GLN A 155 -11.28 -24.72 -15.37
CA GLN A 155 -11.14 -25.01 -16.81
C GLN A 155 -12.24 -24.42 -17.73
N GLN A 156 -12.98 -23.40 -17.30
CA GLN A 156 -14.16 -22.88 -18.04
C GLN A 156 -14.18 -21.35 -18.16
N GLY A 157 -13.02 -20.70 -18.31
CA GLY A 157 -12.96 -19.25 -18.55
C GLY A 157 -13.41 -18.38 -17.36
N ALA A 158 -13.44 -18.96 -16.16
CA ALA A 158 -13.71 -18.26 -14.92
C ALA A 158 -12.58 -18.50 -13.92
N VAL A 159 -12.14 -17.43 -13.28
CA VAL A 159 -11.09 -17.48 -12.25
C VAL A 159 -11.74 -17.53 -10.88
N LEU A 160 -11.39 -18.53 -10.06
CA LEU A 160 -11.82 -18.61 -8.67
C LEU A 160 -10.69 -18.08 -7.80
N CYS A 161 -10.91 -16.97 -7.11
CA CYS A 161 -9.95 -16.43 -6.17
C CYS A 161 -10.51 -16.41 -4.75
N THR A 162 -9.62 -16.40 -3.76
CA THR A 162 -9.96 -15.90 -2.43
C THR A 162 -9.66 -14.41 -2.44
N ALA A 163 -10.63 -13.58 -2.10
CA ALA A 163 -10.46 -12.13 -2.14
C ALA A 163 -11.10 -11.45 -0.93
N ARG A 164 -10.58 -10.27 -0.59
CA ARG A 164 -11.08 -9.40 0.47
C ARG A 164 -11.70 -8.15 -0.14
N ALA A 165 -12.89 -7.76 0.30
CA ALA A 165 -13.46 -6.46 -0.06
C ALA A 165 -12.73 -5.34 0.69
N VAL A 166 -12.37 -4.27 -0.02
CA VAL A 166 -11.67 -3.10 0.51
C VAL A 166 -12.31 -1.85 -0.07
N GLY A 167 -12.67 -0.90 0.80
CA GLY A 167 -13.25 0.37 0.36
C GLY A 167 -14.76 0.34 0.15
N GLY A 168 -15.43 -0.77 0.48
CA GLY A 168 -16.87 -0.88 0.37
C GLY A 168 -17.33 -2.29 -0.02
N PRO A 169 -18.65 -2.57 0.05
CA PRO A 169 -19.18 -3.87 -0.31
C PRO A 169 -19.07 -4.11 -1.81
N VAL A 170 -18.73 -5.35 -2.19
CA VAL A 170 -18.67 -5.77 -3.60
C VAL A 170 -19.83 -6.70 -3.90
N ASP A 171 -20.68 -6.29 -4.84
CA ASP A 171 -21.87 -7.03 -5.24
C ASP A 171 -21.54 -8.13 -6.25
N ARG A 172 -22.34 -9.20 -6.21
CA ARG A 172 -22.45 -10.10 -7.35
C ARG A 172 -22.99 -9.34 -8.57
N GLY A 173 -22.40 -9.63 -9.74
CA GLY A 173 -22.71 -8.97 -11.00
C GLY A 173 -22.00 -7.64 -11.19
N GLN A 174 -21.23 -7.18 -10.20
CA GLN A 174 -20.43 -5.98 -10.32
C GLN A 174 -19.27 -6.18 -11.29
N ASP A 175 -19.06 -5.18 -12.13
CA ASP A 175 -17.90 -5.17 -13.00
C ASP A 175 -16.72 -4.53 -12.28
N LEU A 176 -15.56 -5.15 -12.43
CA LEU A 176 -14.30 -4.75 -11.85
C LEU A 176 -13.29 -4.44 -12.95
N TRP A 177 -12.33 -3.59 -12.64
CA TRP A 177 -11.20 -3.26 -13.51
C TRP A 177 -9.88 -3.22 -12.73
N THR A 178 -8.78 -3.46 -13.43
CA THR A 178 -7.43 -3.22 -12.90
C THR A 178 -7.07 -1.74 -13.10
N GLY A 179 -6.29 -1.16 -12.19
CA GLY A 179 -5.97 0.29 -12.18
C GLY A 179 -5.34 0.85 -13.46
N ALA A 180 -4.83 0.00 -14.35
CA ALA A 180 -4.35 0.41 -15.68
C ALA A 180 -5.47 0.59 -16.74
N GLY A 181 -6.75 0.34 -16.38
CA GLY A 181 -7.90 0.49 -17.27
C GLY A 181 -7.98 -0.54 -18.41
N VAL A 182 -7.14 -1.57 -18.40
CA VAL A 182 -6.92 -2.43 -19.57
C VAL A 182 -7.95 -3.56 -19.70
N ARG A 183 -8.55 -4.04 -18.60
CA ARG A 183 -9.48 -5.20 -18.62
C ARG A 183 -10.62 -5.05 -17.63
N ARG A 184 -11.81 -5.49 -18.05
CA ARG A 184 -13.06 -5.48 -17.27
C ARG A 184 -13.49 -6.92 -17.00
N TRP A 185 -13.72 -7.26 -15.74
CA TRP A 185 -14.18 -8.59 -15.30
C TRP A 185 -15.45 -8.48 -14.50
N ARG A 186 -16.26 -9.53 -14.45
CA ARG A 186 -17.52 -9.52 -13.70
C ARG A 186 -17.45 -10.46 -12.50
N VAL A 187 -17.95 -10.02 -11.36
CA VAL A 187 -18.15 -10.87 -10.18
C VAL A 187 -19.31 -11.84 -10.44
N ALA A 188 -19.02 -13.04 -10.91
CA ALA A 188 -20.03 -14.05 -11.21
C ALA A 188 -20.62 -14.70 -9.95
N GLY A 189 -19.84 -14.82 -8.88
CA GLY A 189 -20.29 -15.42 -7.62
C GLY A 189 -19.41 -15.08 -6.43
N ILE A 190 -20.01 -15.08 -5.25
CA ILE A 190 -19.35 -14.83 -3.97
C ILE A 190 -19.77 -15.96 -3.01
N THR A 191 -18.82 -16.64 -2.39
CA THR A 191 -19.09 -17.78 -1.50
C THR A 191 -18.27 -17.70 -0.23
N ARG A 192 -18.93 -17.75 0.92
CA ARG A 192 -18.30 -17.76 2.26
C ARG A 192 -18.80 -18.98 3.02
N ARG A 193 -17.90 -19.85 3.50
CA ARG A 193 -18.26 -21.06 4.27
C ARG A 193 -19.34 -21.93 3.60
N ALA A 194 -19.31 -22.05 2.26
CA ALA A 194 -20.28 -22.77 1.42
C ALA A 194 -21.67 -22.11 1.26
N GLU A 195 -21.87 -20.91 1.80
CA GLU A 195 -23.04 -20.08 1.55
C GLU A 195 -22.76 -19.12 0.38
N GLU A 196 -23.71 -19.01 -0.54
CA GLU A 196 -23.64 -18.06 -1.66
C GLU A 196 -24.16 -16.69 -1.20
N LEU A 197 -23.37 -15.65 -1.41
CA LEU A 197 -23.68 -14.29 -0.97
C LEU A 197 -24.06 -13.41 -2.17
N SER A 198 -24.99 -12.48 -1.95
CA SER A 198 -25.31 -11.45 -2.94
C SER A 198 -24.28 -10.33 -2.99
N HIS A 199 -23.55 -10.11 -1.89
CA HIS A 199 -22.49 -9.11 -1.76
C HIS A 199 -21.44 -9.59 -0.75
N LEU A 200 -20.21 -9.10 -0.90
CA LEU A 200 -19.12 -9.26 0.06
C LEU A 200 -18.99 -7.97 0.88
N PRO A 201 -19.27 -7.99 2.19
CA PRO A 201 -19.15 -6.80 3.03
C PRO A 201 -17.71 -6.28 3.09
N ASP A 202 -17.57 -4.96 3.27
CA ASP A 202 -16.25 -4.33 3.39
C ASP A 202 -15.41 -4.94 4.50
N GLY A 203 -14.12 -5.14 4.22
CA GLY A 203 -13.17 -5.75 5.14
C GLY A 203 -13.29 -7.26 5.29
N GLU A 204 -14.28 -7.93 4.69
CA GLU A 204 -14.46 -9.37 4.76
C GLU A 204 -13.80 -10.14 3.60
N THR A 205 -13.51 -11.41 3.85
CA THR A 205 -12.89 -12.33 2.89
C THR A 205 -13.87 -13.42 2.45
N ALA A 206 -13.96 -13.67 1.15
CA ALA A 206 -14.73 -14.76 0.57
C ALA A 206 -14.04 -15.37 -0.65
N ARG A 207 -14.57 -16.49 -1.14
CA ARG A 207 -14.24 -16.99 -2.48
C ARG A 207 -15.05 -16.19 -3.49
N VAL A 208 -14.39 -15.68 -4.52
CA VAL A 208 -14.99 -14.89 -5.59
C VAL A 208 -14.71 -15.57 -6.91
N THR A 209 -15.74 -15.69 -7.74
CA THR A 209 -15.62 -16.16 -9.12
C THR A 209 -15.66 -14.94 -10.03
N LEU A 210 -14.61 -14.78 -10.85
CA LEU A 210 -14.49 -13.73 -11.86
C LEU A 210 -14.75 -14.33 -13.24
N GLU A 211 -15.69 -13.74 -13.98
CA GLU A 211 -16.02 -14.10 -15.34
C GLU A 211 -15.31 -13.17 -16.34
N GLY A 212 -14.82 -13.75 -17.44
CA GLY A 212 -14.07 -13.03 -18.48
C GLY A 212 -12.63 -12.70 -18.09
N ALA A 213 -12.15 -13.22 -16.96
CA ALA A 213 -10.76 -13.11 -16.54
C ALA A 213 -9.95 -14.28 -17.09
N ASP A 214 -8.86 -13.98 -17.80
CA ASP A 214 -7.86 -15.00 -18.10
C ASP A 214 -7.01 -15.22 -16.84
N PRO A 215 -6.73 -16.47 -16.44
CA PRO A 215 -5.95 -16.77 -15.24
C PRO A 215 -4.57 -16.12 -15.19
N GLU A 216 -3.97 -15.87 -16.36
CA GLU A 216 -2.64 -15.25 -16.49
C GLU A 216 -2.66 -13.74 -16.20
N ASP A 217 -3.83 -13.09 -16.30
CA ASP A 217 -3.97 -11.66 -16.01
C ASP A 217 -4.25 -11.37 -14.53
N VAL A 218 -4.56 -12.41 -13.76
CA VAL A 218 -4.96 -12.26 -12.37
C VAL A 218 -3.80 -12.67 -11.48
N THR A 219 -3.31 -11.74 -10.67
CA THR A 219 -2.18 -11.97 -9.77
C THR A 219 -2.60 -11.87 -8.31
N VAL A 220 -1.95 -12.65 -7.44
CA VAL A 220 -2.09 -12.49 -5.99
C VAL A 220 -1.56 -11.11 -5.60
N GLY A 221 -2.30 -10.40 -4.77
CA GLY A 221 -2.02 -9.02 -4.37
C GLY A 221 -2.64 -7.96 -5.31
N ALA A 222 -3.22 -8.35 -6.45
CA ALA A 222 -3.91 -7.40 -7.32
C ALA A 222 -5.14 -6.78 -6.63
N LEU A 223 -5.32 -5.48 -6.83
CA LEU A 223 -6.52 -4.74 -6.44
C LEU A 223 -7.43 -4.53 -7.66
N LEU A 224 -8.64 -5.08 -7.59
CA LEU A 224 -9.66 -4.94 -8.62
C LEU A 224 -10.70 -3.95 -8.16
N ARG A 225 -10.77 -2.78 -8.79
CA ARG A 225 -11.71 -1.72 -8.40
C ARG A 225 -13.07 -1.95 -9.04
N ALA A 226 -14.15 -1.59 -8.37
CA ALA A 226 -15.47 -1.57 -8.95
C ALA A 226 -15.61 -0.48 -10.00
N VAL A 227 -16.30 -0.77 -11.11
CA VAL A 227 -16.74 0.28 -12.03
C VAL A 227 -17.93 1.02 -11.38
N PRO A 228 -17.88 2.36 -11.24
CA PRO A 228 -18.98 3.12 -10.67
C PRO A 228 -20.24 2.94 -11.53
N ARG A 229 -21.36 2.62 -10.88
CA ARG A 229 -22.67 2.60 -11.55
C ARG A 229 -22.97 4.04 -11.98
N ARG A 230 -22.95 4.35 -13.28
CA ARG A 230 -23.53 5.60 -13.79
C ARG A 230 -25.00 5.60 -13.38
N GLN A 231 -25.39 6.49 -12.47
CA GLN A 231 -26.78 6.85 -12.24
C GLN A 231 -27.31 7.66 -13.41
#